data_AF-A0A5V8HHS8-F1
#
_entry.id   AF-A0A5V8HHS8-F1
#
_cell.length_a   1.000
_cell.length_b   1.000
_cell.length_c   1.000
_cell.angle_alpha   90.00
_cell.angle_beta   90.00
_cell.angle_gamma   90.00
#
_symmetry.space_group_name_H-M   'P 1'
#
loop_
_entity.id
_entity.type
_entity.pdbx_description
1 polymer ?
#
loop_
_entity_poly.entity_id
_entity_poly.type
_entity_poly.pdbx_seq_one_letter_code
_entity_poly.pdbx_strand_id
1 'polypeptide(L)'
;SKDYGIMQINDFHSKRLREMGYSEEMLISHPCLSVHYAAKLLNEFMMMYGRGWEAVGAYNAGTSPKKKKERLKYAEDIYRRYLRIAAESKQNNRRI
;
A
#
# COMPACT_ATOMS: atom_id res chain seq x y z
N SER A 1 -15.00 4.05 -8.46
CA SER A 1 -13.88 3.64 -7.62
C SER A 1 -13.30 4.88 -6.97
N LYS A 2 -13.08 4.83 -5.67
CA LYS A 2 -12.61 5.94 -4.81
C LYS A 2 -11.60 5.39 -3.80
N ASP A 3 -10.60 6.19 -3.47
CA ASP A 3 -9.57 5.83 -2.50
C ASP A 3 -9.68 6.67 -1.22
N TYR A 4 -9.42 6.06 -0.07
CA TYR A 4 -9.59 6.68 1.24
C TYR A 4 -8.31 6.67 2.08
N GLY A 5 -8.10 7.75 2.83
CA GLY A 5 -7.02 7.88 3.80
C GLY A 5 -5.62 7.99 3.19
N ILE A 6 -4.62 8.04 4.07
CA ILE A 6 -3.21 8.25 3.69
C ILE A 6 -2.60 7.06 2.95
N MET A 7 -3.18 5.87 3.10
CA MET A 7 -2.77 4.66 2.38
C MET A 7 -3.60 4.37 1.12
N GLN A 8 -4.48 5.31 0.73
CA GLN A 8 -5.26 5.26 -0.52
C GLN A 8 -5.97 3.90 -0.70
N ILE A 9 -6.75 3.50 0.30
CA ILE A 9 -7.46 2.22 0.30
C ILE A 9 -8.69 2.36 -0.60
N ASN A 10 -8.80 1.47 -1.59
CA ASN A 10 -9.87 1.49 -2.57
C ASN A 10 -11.22 1.03 -2.01
N ASP A 11 -12.32 1.63 -2.50
CA ASP A 11 -13.72 1.27 -2.20
C ASP A 11 -14.08 -0.19 -2.51
N PHE A 12 -13.27 -0.90 -3.31
CA PHE A 12 -13.36 -2.35 -3.47
C PHE A 12 -13.25 -3.13 -2.14
N HIS A 13 -12.51 -2.61 -1.16
CA HIS A 13 -12.32 -3.28 0.14
C HIS A 13 -13.40 -2.93 1.19
N SER A 14 -14.31 -2.01 0.87
CA SER A 14 -15.30 -1.46 1.79
C SER A 14 -16.19 -2.48 2.49
N LYS A 15 -16.60 -3.55 1.81
CA LYS A 15 -17.40 -4.62 2.45
C LYS A 15 -16.65 -5.24 3.63
N ARG A 16 -15.39 -5.61 3.41
CA ARG A 16 -14.52 -6.23 4.43
C ARG A 16 -14.18 -5.23 5.54
N LEU A 17 -14.03 -3.95 5.21
CA LEU A 17 -13.82 -2.88 6.18
C LEU A 17 -15.02 -2.76 7.14
N ARG A 18 -16.24 -2.74 6.59
CA ARG A 18 -17.48 -2.67 7.39
C ARG A 18 -17.72 -3.91 8.23
N GLU A 19 -17.37 -5.10 7.74
CA GLU A 19 -17.41 -6.34 8.53
C GLU A 19 -16.50 -6.29 9.76
N MET A 20 -15.46 -5.46 9.75
CA MET A 20 -14.58 -5.19 10.91
C MET A 20 -15.08 -4.04 11.80
N GLY A 21 -16.24 -3.45 11.51
CA GLY A 21 -16.83 -2.35 12.26
C GLY A 21 -16.29 -0.96 11.92
N TYR A 22 -15.59 -0.80 10.79
CA TYR A 22 -15.03 0.50 10.36
C TYR A 22 -15.75 1.05 9.14
N SER A 23 -15.83 2.39 9.04
CA SER A 23 -16.29 3.09 7.82
C SER A 23 -15.14 3.66 7.01
N GLU A 24 -15.40 3.98 5.75
CA GLU A 24 -14.45 4.64 4.85
C GLU A 24 -14.02 6.02 5.37
N GLU A 25 -14.90 6.77 6.03
CA GLU A 25 -14.59 8.06 6.67
C GLU A 25 -13.61 7.90 7.84
N MET A 26 -13.64 6.76 8.54
CA MET A 26 -12.66 6.47 9.59
C MET A 26 -11.25 6.33 9.01
N LEU A 27 -11.10 5.83 7.77
CA LEU A 27 -9.79 5.76 7.11
C LEU A 27 -9.21 7.15 6.83
N ILE A 28 -10.07 8.17 6.64
CA ILE A 28 -9.64 9.56 6.44
C ILE A 28 -9.31 10.21 7.78
N SER A 29 -10.17 10.06 8.78
CA SER A 29 -10.04 10.74 10.08
C SER A 29 -9.01 10.09 11.02
N HIS A 30 -8.70 8.81 10.85
CA HIS A 30 -7.78 8.06 11.70
C HIS A 30 -6.59 7.51 10.89
N PRO A 31 -5.47 8.25 10.77
CA PRO A 31 -4.34 7.83 9.93
C PRO A 31 -3.73 6.49 10.38
N CYS A 32 -3.70 6.19 11.68
CA CYS A 32 -3.24 4.89 12.19
C CYS A 32 -4.11 3.73 11.70
N LEU A 33 -5.44 3.91 11.61
CA LEU A 33 -6.34 2.91 11.05
C LEU A 33 -6.04 2.70 9.55
N SER A 34 -5.83 3.79 8.80
CA SER A 34 -5.43 3.71 7.39
C SER A 34 -4.16 2.88 7.21
N VAL A 35 -3.12 3.12 8.02
CA VAL A 35 -1.86 2.37 7.98
C VAL A 35 -2.05 0.91 8.35
N HIS A 36 -2.73 0.61 9.46
CA HIS A 36 -2.89 -0.76 9.93
C HIS A 36 -3.76 -1.60 8.98
N TYR A 37 -4.85 -1.04 8.45
CA TYR A 37 -5.71 -1.73 7.51
C TYR A 37 -5.00 -1.99 6.17
N ALA A 38 -4.28 -0.99 5.65
CA ALA A 38 -3.48 -1.17 4.43
C ALA A 38 -2.37 -2.19 4.63
N ALA A 39 -1.70 -2.24 5.78
CA ALA A 39 -0.69 -3.24 6.09
C ALA A 39 -1.28 -4.66 6.07
N LYS A 40 -2.50 -4.84 6.60
CA LYS A 40 -3.24 -6.11 6.51
C LYS A 40 -3.49 -6.51 5.05
N LEU A 41 -3.99 -5.60 4.22
CA LEU A 41 -4.21 -5.86 2.79
C LEU A 41 -2.89 -6.18 2.05
N LEU A 42 -1.83 -5.41 2.33
CA LEU A 42 -0.51 -5.64 1.75
C LEU A 42 0.03 -7.02 2.11
N ASN A 43 -0.17 -7.48 3.35
CA ASN A 43 0.23 -8.82 3.76
C ASN A 43 -0.47 -9.92 2.95
N GLU A 44 -1.75 -9.74 2.60
CA GLU A 44 -2.48 -10.67 1.73
C GLU A 44 -1.86 -10.73 0.32
N PHE A 45 -1.44 -9.58 -0.23
CA PHE A 45 -0.70 -9.57 -1.48
C PHE A 45 0.70 -10.20 -1.35
N MET A 46 1.38 -10.02 -0.21
CA MET A 46 2.67 -10.66 0.06
C MET A 46 2.54 -12.19 0.18
N MET A 47 1.43 -12.71 0.71
CA MET A 47 1.15 -14.14 0.72
C MET A 47 0.95 -14.70 -0.69
N MET A 48 0.42 -13.89 -1.61
CA MET A 48 0.12 -14.30 -2.98
C MET A 48 1.31 -14.18 -3.94
N TYR A 49 2.10 -13.10 -3.83
CA TYR A 49 3.20 -12.77 -4.74
C TYR A 49 4.60 -12.87 -4.11
N GLY A 50 4.67 -13.26 -2.83
CA GLY A 50 5.91 -13.23 -2.05
C GLY A 50 6.22 -11.84 -1.47
N ARG A 51 7.17 -11.81 -0.53
CA ARG A 51 7.64 -10.57 0.11
C ARG A 51 8.57 -9.82 -0.83
N GLY A 52 8.00 -9.02 -1.73
CA GLY A 52 8.75 -8.24 -2.71
C GLY A 52 7.94 -7.14 -3.37
N TRP A 53 8.58 -6.50 -4.34
CA TRP A 53 8.05 -5.34 -5.06
C TRP A 53 6.79 -5.65 -5.88
N GLU A 54 6.61 -6.88 -6.38
CA GLU A 54 5.37 -7.25 -7.09
C GLU A 54 4.15 -7.22 -6.17
N ALA A 55 4.27 -7.55 -4.87
CA ALA A 55 3.17 -7.42 -3.91
C ALA A 55 2.77 -5.95 -3.68
N VAL A 56 3.75 -5.04 -3.65
CA VAL A 56 3.51 -3.59 -3.60
C VAL A 56 2.79 -3.13 -4.88
N GLY A 57 3.20 -3.65 -6.04
CA GLY A 57 2.49 -3.44 -7.30
C GLY A 57 1.06 -3.97 -7.27
N ALA A 58 0.83 -5.15 -6.68
CA ALA A 58 -0.48 -5.78 -6.58
C ALA A 58 -1.46 -4.99 -5.69
N TYR A 59 -0.95 -4.33 -4.64
CA TYR A 59 -1.74 -3.40 -3.83
C TYR A 59 -2.35 -2.28 -4.69
N ASN A 60 -1.59 -1.76 -5.67
CA ASN A 60 -2.06 -0.68 -6.54
C ASN A 60 -2.90 -1.17 -7.73
N ALA A 61 -2.46 -2.22 -8.43
CA ALA A 61 -3.05 -2.64 -9.71
C ALA A 61 -3.93 -3.90 -9.63
N GLY A 62 -4.02 -4.52 -8.45
CA GLY A 62 -4.80 -5.73 -8.22
C GLY A 62 -4.15 -7.01 -8.75
N THR A 63 -4.88 -8.12 -8.60
CA THR A 63 -4.36 -9.49 -8.82
C THR A 63 -4.59 -10.03 -10.22
N SER A 64 -5.32 -9.30 -11.08
CA SER A 64 -5.62 -9.75 -12.44
C SER A 64 -4.32 -10.11 -13.19
N PRO A 65 -4.26 -11.26 -13.90
CA PRO A 65 -3.10 -11.62 -14.70
C PRO A 65 -2.76 -10.57 -15.77
N LYS A 66 -3.78 -9.87 -16.29
CA LYS A 66 -3.63 -8.80 -17.30
C LYS A 66 -2.92 -7.56 -16.75
N LYS A 67 -2.81 -7.42 -15.42
CA LYS A 67 -2.24 -6.25 -14.74
C LYS A 67 -0.77 -6.40 -14.34
N LYS A 68 -0.09 -7.47 -14.77
CA LYS A 68 1.32 -7.71 -14.42
C LYS A 68 2.23 -6.53 -14.79
N LYS A 69 2.03 -5.94 -15.98
CA LYS A 69 2.85 -4.80 -16.44
C LYS A 69 2.65 -3.58 -15.54
N GLU A 70 1.41 -3.28 -15.16
CA GLU A 70 1.08 -2.17 -14.27
C GLU A 70 1.63 -2.39 -12.85
N ARG A 71 1.53 -3.61 -12.32
CA ARG A 71 2.15 -3.96 -11.03
C ARG A 71 3.64 -3.67 -11.02
N LEU A 72 4.36 -4.17 -12.03
CA LEU A 72 5.81 -3.98 -12.12
C LEU A 72 6.19 -2.51 -12.32
N LYS A 73 5.44 -1.77 -13.15
CA LYS A 73 5.67 -0.34 -13.35
C LYS A 73 5.52 0.44 -12.04
N TYR A 74 4.39 0.25 -11.33
CA TYR A 74 4.16 0.93 -10.05
C TYR A 74 5.21 0.55 -9.02
N ALA A 75 5.58 -0.73 -8.97
CA ALA A 75 6.60 -1.21 -8.05
C ALA A 75 7.98 -0.57 -8.31
N GLU A 76 8.35 -0.35 -9.57
CA GLU A 76 9.57 0.36 -9.95
C GLU A 76 9.53 1.84 -9.49
N ASP A 77 8.40 2.51 -9.68
CA ASP A 77 8.22 3.90 -9.24
C ASP A 77 8.38 4.04 -7.73
N ILE A 78 7.80 3.12 -6.95
CA ILE A 78 7.96 3.10 -5.49
C ILE A 78 9.39 2.74 -5.09
N TYR A 79 10.03 1.78 -5.76
CA TYR A 79 11.41 1.42 -5.46
C TYR A 79 12.37 2.60 -5.64
N ARG A 80 12.22 3.36 -6.73
CA ARG A 80 13.02 4.58 -6.97
C ARG A 80 12.83 5.62 -5.86
N ARG A 81 11.59 5.82 -5.38
CA ARG A 81 11.31 6.73 -4.26
C ARG A 81 11.89 6.22 -2.94
N TYR A 82 11.75 4.92 -2.67
CA TYR A 82 12.32 4.28 -1.49
C TYR A 82 13.83 4.47 -1.42
N LEU A 83 14.56 4.25 -2.52
CA LEU A 83 16.02 4.46 -2.57
C LEU A 83 16.43 5.89 -2.20
N ARG A 84 15.67 6.89 -2.67
CA ARG A 84 15.91 8.30 -2.31
C ARG A 84 15.73 8.54 -0.81
N ILE A 85 14.60 8.13 -0.25
CA ILE A 85 14.30 8.30 1.18
C ILE A 85 15.30 7.55 2.05
N ALA A 86 15.70 6.34 1.65
CA ALA A 86 16.68 5.54 2.37
C ALA A 86 18.08 6.20 2.36
N ALA A 87 18.48 6.84 1.26
CA ALA A 87 19.73 7.59 1.17
C ALA A 87 19.70 8.84 2.07
N GLU A 88 18.61 9.62 2.02
CA GLU A 88 18.39 10.80 2.86
C GLU A 88 18.43 10.45 4.35
N SER A 89 17.76 9.35 4.73
CA SER A 89 17.71 8.87 6.11
C SER A 89 19.11 8.50 6.63
N LYS A 90 19.93 7.84 5.80
CA LYS A 90 21.33 7.54 6.14
C LYS A 90 22.18 8.80 6.31
N GLN A 91 21.93 9.85 5.52
CA GLN A 91 22.67 11.11 5.64
C GLN A 91 22.28 11.86 6.92
N ASN A 92 20.99 11.90 7.25
CA ASN A 92 20.51 12.53 8.48
C ASN A 92 21.06 11.84 9.74
N ASN A 93 21.10 10.51 9.74
CA ASN A 93 21.63 9.73 10.88
C ASN A 93 23.15 9.81 11.05
N ARG A 94 23.89 10.37 10.07
CA ARG A 94 25.34 10.64 10.16
C ARG A 94 25.66 12.07 10.64
N ARG A 95 24.66 12.94 10.73
CA ARG A 95 24.80 14.35 11.15
C ARG A 95 24.45 14.58 12.62
N ILE A 96 24.04 13.52 13.33
CA ILE A 96 23.77 13.46 14.77
C ILE A 96 24.94 12.70 15.40
#